data_AF-A0A932TJ64-F1
#
_entry.id   AF-A0A932TJ64-F1
#
_cell.length_a   1.000
_cell.length_b   1.000
_cell.length_c   1.000
_cell.angle_alpha   90.00
_cell.angle_beta   90.00
_cell.angle_gamma   90.00
#
_symmetry.space_group_name_H-M   'P 1'
#
loop_
_entity.id
_entity.type
_entity.pdbx_description
1 polymer ?
#
loop_
_entity_poly.entity_id
_entity_poly.type
_entity_poly.pdbx_seq_one_letter_code
_entity_poly.pdbx_strand_id
1 'polypeptide(L)'
;MEPNPEAMAAMSRLLPPMTRAISMLIPGRDSRIAWQNAKNNAEIIQLVAHVSAVLPPPGTEAPLFSLVEKCYALGTFPALWAIEGLGHWYADSFYQRNPSSNEEPRELLSSSRVEGLPEKSLTMLHAGIGMSFAKRNLAALKASSPASEIRTAAGKVVDLCRNSSRPGYAGCASESLGLASRFLHGTKMVRALDEQLAQMGEKTGEDLVGYLWHGAGRAMYFSPPNFMPAWHTPWRAVQMCRTEPPHDLGRRSAAAGFAWAITLVNMRFPVIMETLLKYHGEEFLKDDAFANGVMSSLIMRYDITPDDSVLAAYRQHRPAASDKRLADLWQELVKAPAEKALTQIYPDLKQHRKIEEVFRYQDLAALVASL
;
A
#
# COMPACT_ATOMS: atom_id res chain seq x y z
N MET A 1 -2.38 16.86 15.96
CA MET A 1 -2.19 17.84 14.88
C MET A 1 -2.45 17.10 13.58
N GLU A 2 -3.55 17.40 12.89
CA GLU A 2 -3.88 16.77 11.61
C GLU A 2 -2.95 17.33 10.52
N PRO A 3 -2.38 16.49 9.64
CA PRO A 3 -1.46 16.98 8.62
C PRO A 3 -2.21 17.72 7.51
N ASN A 4 -1.84 18.98 7.27
CA ASN A 4 -2.32 19.76 6.12
C ASN A 4 -1.69 19.18 4.83
N PRO A 5 -2.47 18.84 3.77
CA PRO A 5 -1.96 18.32 2.50
C PRO A 5 -0.90 19.19 1.82
N GLU A 6 -1.02 20.52 1.90
CA GLU A 6 -0.02 21.46 1.37
C GLU A 6 1.25 21.48 2.24
N ALA A 7 1.08 21.35 3.56
CA ALA A 7 2.19 21.20 4.49
C ALA A 7 2.93 19.87 4.30
N MET A 8 2.22 18.81 3.89
CA MET A 8 2.80 17.50 3.56
C MET A 8 3.59 17.54 2.25
N ALA A 9 3.08 18.21 1.22
CA ALA A 9 3.82 18.45 -0.02
C ALA A 9 5.08 19.31 0.22
N ALA A 10 4.96 20.37 1.03
CA ALA A 10 6.11 21.18 1.46
C ALA A 10 7.09 20.37 2.33
N MET A 11 6.60 19.57 3.27
CA MET A 11 7.42 18.65 4.07
C MET A 11 8.17 17.67 3.19
N SER A 12 7.55 17.08 2.16
CA SER A 12 8.23 16.13 1.26
C SER A 12 9.41 16.74 0.50
N ARG A 13 9.34 18.04 0.19
CA ARG A 13 10.43 18.82 -0.44
C ARG A 13 11.51 19.24 0.55
N LEU A 14 11.14 19.53 1.80
CA LEU A 14 12.04 19.92 2.88
C LEU A 14 12.62 18.72 3.66
N LEU A 15 12.06 17.53 3.44
CA LEU A 15 12.42 16.29 4.12
C LEU A 15 13.90 15.93 3.90
N PRO A 16 14.45 15.91 2.68
CA PRO A 16 15.86 15.57 2.45
C PRO A 16 16.89 16.48 3.17
N PRO A 17 16.74 17.81 3.23
CA PRO A 17 17.67 18.65 3.99
C PRO A 17 17.45 18.61 5.52
N MET A 18 16.20 18.57 6.00
CA MET A 18 15.91 18.49 7.44
C MET A 18 16.37 17.16 8.06
N THR A 19 16.22 16.07 7.31
CA THR A 19 16.74 14.75 7.68
C THR A 19 18.27 14.77 7.84
N ARG A 20 18.98 15.41 6.90
CA ARG A 20 20.44 15.54 6.99
C ARG A 20 20.90 16.27 8.26
N ALA A 21 20.18 17.29 8.72
CA ALA A 21 20.53 18.05 9.93
C ALA A 21 20.29 17.26 11.24
N ILE A 22 19.16 16.54 11.34
CA ILE A 22 18.84 15.71 12.53
C ILE A 22 19.81 14.53 12.65
N SER A 23 20.40 14.07 11.54
CA SER A 23 21.34 12.93 11.52
C SER A 23 22.62 13.16 12.32
N MET A 24 22.99 14.42 12.54
CA MET A 24 24.17 14.78 13.30
C MET A 24 23.95 14.70 14.82
N LEU A 25 22.71 14.49 15.28
CA LEU A 25 22.31 14.59 16.68
C LEU A 25 21.96 13.24 17.34
N ILE A 26 21.96 12.12 16.61
CA ILE A 26 21.55 10.80 17.14
C ILE A 26 22.65 9.75 16.95
N PRO A 27 23.51 9.52 17.96
CA PRO A 27 24.57 8.52 17.90
C PRO A 27 24.01 7.09 18.02
N GLY A 28 24.48 6.15 17.19
CA GLY A 28 24.17 4.72 17.30
C GLY A 28 24.16 3.94 15.99
N ARG A 29 24.15 2.59 16.05
CA ARG A 29 23.95 1.72 14.86
C ARG A 29 22.49 1.76 14.39
N ASP A 30 21.53 1.80 15.30
CA ASP A 30 20.10 1.85 14.97
C ASP A 30 19.69 3.19 14.35
N SER A 31 20.41 4.28 14.64
CA SER A 31 20.15 5.56 14.00
C SER A 31 20.43 5.50 12.50
N ARG A 32 21.51 4.83 12.06
CA ARG A 32 21.80 4.62 10.63
C ARG A 32 20.71 3.81 9.93
N ILE A 33 20.14 2.82 10.61
CA ILE A 33 19.04 1.99 10.07
C ILE A 33 17.77 2.82 9.95
N ALA A 34 17.42 3.60 10.98
CA ALA A 34 16.30 4.53 10.93
C ALA A 34 16.46 5.59 9.82
N TRP A 35 17.68 6.07 9.58
CA TRP A 35 18.00 6.96 8.47
C TRP A 35 17.79 6.31 7.11
N GLN A 36 18.27 5.06 6.94
CA GLN A 36 18.06 4.33 5.71
C GLN A 36 16.57 4.07 5.46
N ASN A 37 15.80 3.75 6.51
CA ASN A 37 14.35 3.62 6.43
C ASN A 37 13.68 4.94 6.00
N ALA A 38 14.07 6.07 6.59
CA ALA A 38 13.58 7.39 6.21
C ALA A 38 13.87 7.72 4.73
N LYS A 39 15.09 7.43 4.28
CA LYS A 39 15.52 7.61 2.89
C LYS A 39 14.70 6.75 1.93
N ASN A 40 14.50 5.47 2.25
CA ASN A 40 13.70 4.55 1.44
C ASN A 40 12.26 5.07 1.32
N ASN A 41 11.65 5.50 2.43
CA ASN A 41 10.31 6.09 2.42
C ASN A 41 10.22 7.35 1.55
N ALA A 42 11.17 8.26 1.68
CA ALA A 42 11.21 9.48 0.88
C ALA A 42 11.39 9.16 -0.62
N GLU A 43 12.26 8.21 -0.98
CA GLU A 43 12.45 7.75 -2.36
C GLU A 43 11.16 7.17 -2.94
N ILE A 44 10.45 6.31 -2.19
CA ILE A 44 9.18 5.74 -2.66
C ILE A 44 8.09 6.81 -2.82
N ILE A 45 7.93 7.71 -1.85
CA ILE A 45 6.99 8.83 -1.96
C ILE A 45 7.33 9.69 -3.19
N GLN A 46 8.62 9.92 -3.45
CA GLN A 46 9.04 10.64 -4.65
C GLN A 46 8.74 9.88 -5.94
N LEU A 47 8.96 8.57 -6.00
CA LEU A 47 8.64 7.76 -7.19
C LEU A 47 7.14 7.80 -7.54
N VAL A 48 6.26 7.74 -6.53
CA VAL A 48 4.81 7.85 -6.75
C VAL A 48 4.42 9.29 -7.12
N ALA A 49 4.91 10.29 -6.39
CA ALA A 49 4.51 11.69 -6.58
C ALA A 49 5.15 12.38 -7.80
N HIS A 50 6.35 11.95 -8.21
CA HIS A 50 7.12 12.53 -9.32
C HIS A 50 7.15 11.64 -10.56
N VAL A 51 6.31 10.60 -10.64
CA VAL A 51 6.06 9.93 -11.92
C VAL A 51 5.59 10.96 -12.98
N SER A 52 5.01 12.09 -12.56
CA SER A 52 4.68 13.24 -13.42
C SER A 52 5.88 13.83 -14.16
N ALA A 53 7.13 13.56 -13.76
CA ALA A 53 8.31 13.98 -14.51
C ALA A 53 8.53 13.14 -15.78
N VAL A 54 7.98 11.92 -15.83
CA VAL A 54 8.06 11.01 -17.00
C VAL A 54 6.72 10.82 -17.70
N LEU A 55 5.61 11.24 -17.06
CA LEU A 55 4.28 11.28 -17.64
C LEU A 55 3.98 12.65 -18.24
N PRO A 56 3.11 12.72 -19.26
CA PRO A 56 2.64 14.01 -19.75
C PRO A 56 1.81 14.75 -18.69
N PRO A 57 1.58 16.07 -18.84
CA PRO A 57 0.72 16.81 -17.94
C PRO A 57 -0.66 16.16 -17.77
N PRO A 58 -1.22 16.10 -16.55
CA PRO A 58 -2.59 15.64 -16.34
C PRO A 58 -3.58 16.30 -17.31
N GLY A 59 -4.56 15.52 -17.77
CA GLY A 59 -5.51 15.94 -18.81
C GLY A 59 -5.03 15.68 -20.25
N THR A 60 -3.74 15.41 -20.46
CA THR A 60 -3.23 14.99 -21.78
C THR A 60 -3.79 13.62 -22.17
N GLU A 61 -4.22 13.46 -23.42
CA GLU A 61 -4.55 12.15 -23.98
C GLU A 61 -3.27 11.46 -24.45
N ALA A 62 -2.99 10.27 -23.91
CA ALA A 62 -1.82 9.48 -24.25
C ALA A 62 -2.17 7.99 -24.18
N PRO A 63 -1.65 7.15 -25.10
CA PRO A 63 -1.87 5.70 -25.05
C PRO A 63 -1.32 5.11 -23.75
N LEU A 64 -2.20 4.48 -22.96
CA LEU A 64 -1.83 3.94 -21.65
C LEU A 64 -0.74 2.86 -21.75
N PHE A 65 -0.76 2.06 -22.82
CA PHE A 65 0.29 1.06 -23.11
C PHE A 65 1.68 1.69 -23.16
N SER A 66 1.86 2.76 -23.93
CA SER A 66 3.16 3.44 -24.05
C SER A 66 3.61 4.09 -22.74
N LEU A 67 2.68 4.51 -21.88
CA LEU A 67 3.02 5.03 -20.55
C LEU A 67 3.44 3.89 -19.60
N VAL A 68 2.80 2.72 -19.69
CA VAL A 68 3.22 1.52 -18.95
C VAL A 68 4.64 1.11 -19.34
N GLU A 69 4.98 1.11 -20.63
CA GLU A 69 6.34 0.84 -21.09
C GLU A 69 7.38 1.82 -20.51
N LYS A 70 7.05 3.12 -20.49
CA LYS A 70 7.90 4.14 -19.87
C LYS A 70 8.12 3.89 -18.37
N CYS A 71 7.09 3.47 -17.64
CA CYS A 71 7.21 3.11 -16.23
C CYS A 71 8.13 1.90 -16.02
N TYR A 72 8.04 0.87 -16.87
CA TYR A 72 8.95 -0.28 -16.80
C TYR A 72 10.39 0.06 -17.21
N ALA A 73 10.59 1.03 -18.10
CA ALA A 73 11.92 1.50 -18.50
C ALA A 73 12.71 2.18 -17.37
N LEU A 74 12.06 2.56 -16.26
CA LEU A 74 12.74 3.08 -15.06
C LEU A 74 13.54 2.00 -14.30
N GLY A 75 13.32 0.73 -14.62
CA GLY A 75 13.92 -0.42 -13.95
C GLY A 75 12.92 -1.19 -13.10
N THR A 76 13.29 -2.40 -12.72
CA THR A 76 12.39 -3.36 -12.08
C THR A 76 11.99 -2.96 -10.65
N PHE A 77 12.87 -2.28 -9.92
CA PHE A 77 12.54 -1.77 -8.58
C PHE A 77 11.53 -0.62 -8.60
N PRO A 78 11.80 0.51 -9.31
CA PRO A 78 10.89 1.66 -9.32
C PRO A 78 9.60 1.43 -10.12
N ALA A 79 9.57 0.47 -11.07
CA ALA A 79 8.40 0.17 -11.89
C ALA A 79 7.10 0.01 -11.09
N LEU A 80 7.14 -0.71 -9.97
CA LEU A 80 5.97 -0.93 -9.10
C LEU A 80 5.27 0.38 -8.70
N TRP A 81 6.06 1.34 -8.22
CA TRP A 81 5.58 2.64 -7.72
C TRP A 81 5.21 3.58 -8.86
N ALA A 82 5.97 3.52 -9.97
CA ALA A 82 5.68 4.30 -11.16
C ALA A 82 4.35 3.87 -11.80
N ILE A 83 4.04 2.57 -11.82
CA ILE A 83 2.77 2.05 -12.34
C ILE A 83 1.59 2.45 -11.42
N GLU A 84 1.78 2.47 -10.09
CA GLU A 84 0.78 3.03 -9.16
C GLU A 84 0.50 4.51 -9.45
N GLY A 85 1.56 5.31 -9.57
CA GLY A 85 1.44 6.72 -9.91
C GLY A 85 0.79 6.95 -11.29
N LEU A 86 1.05 6.07 -12.27
CA LEU A 86 0.38 6.10 -13.59
C LEU A 86 -1.12 5.86 -13.47
N GLY A 87 -1.56 4.89 -12.66
CA GLY A 87 -2.98 4.66 -12.40
C GLY A 87 -3.66 5.91 -11.82
N HIS A 88 -3.02 6.54 -10.83
CA HIS A 88 -3.50 7.79 -10.23
C HIS A 88 -3.59 8.92 -11.27
N TRP A 89 -2.53 9.11 -12.08
CA TRP A 89 -2.51 10.08 -13.17
C TRP A 89 -3.61 9.83 -14.21
N TYR A 90 -3.89 8.56 -14.53
CA TYR A 90 -4.87 8.19 -15.56
C TYR A 90 -6.30 8.56 -15.13
N ALA A 91 -6.66 8.27 -13.88
CA ALA A 91 -7.94 8.68 -13.31
C ALA A 91 -8.05 10.21 -13.16
N ASP A 92 -7.00 10.89 -12.68
CA ASP A 92 -6.99 12.36 -12.60
C ASP A 92 -7.15 13.01 -13.97
N SER A 93 -6.51 12.45 -15.00
CA SER A 93 -6.61 12.95 -16.38
C SER A 93 -8.00 12.77 -16.98
N PHE A 94 -8.73 11.72 -16.59
CA PHE A 94 -10.14 11.57 -16.97
C PHE A 94 -10.98 12.74 -16.46
N TYR A 95 -10.83 13.10 -15.17
CA TYR A 95 -11.59 14.21 -14.59
C TYR A 95 -11.21 15.56 -15.20
N GLN A 96 -9.93 15.77 -15.53
CA GLN A 96 -9.48 17.04 -16.09
C GLN A 96 -9.89 17.24 -17.55
N ARG A 97 -10.03 16.16 -18.33
CA ARG A 97 -10.61 16.23 -19.68
C ARG A 97 -12.10 16.52 -19.67
N ASN A 98 -12.78 16.17 -18.58
CA ASN A 98 -14.24 16.27 -18.46
C ASN A 98 -14.67 17.13 -17.25
N PRO A 99 -14.16 18.37 -17.11
CA PRO A 99 -14.30 19.15 -15.86
C PRO A 99 -15.73 19.60 -15.58
N SER A 100 -16.55 19.72 -16.61
CA SER A 100 -17.95 20.16 -16.53
C SER A 100 -18.95 19.01 -16.73
N SER A 101 -18.46 17.79 -16.94
CA SER A 101 -19.35 16.63 -17.07
C SER A 101 -19.74 16.12 -15.68
N ASN A 102 -20.99 15.68 -15.53
CA ASN A 102 -21.37 14.77 -14.45
C ASN A 102 -21.02 13.31 -14.80
N GLU A 103 -20.17 13.10 -15.82
CA GLU A 103 -19.76 11.77 -16.24
C GLU A 103 -18.77 11.20 -15.23
N GLU A 104 -19.03 9.96 -14.85
CA GLU A 104 -18.20 9.24 -13.89
C GLU A 104 -17.28 8.30 -14.64
N PRO A 105 -16.02 8.14 -14.18
CA PRO A 105 -15.15 7.16 -14.77
C PRO A 105 -15.77 5.77 -14.61
N ARG A 106 -15.97 5.11 -15.74
CA ARG A 106 -16.41 3.72 -15.85
C ARG A 106 -15.51 3.02 -16.84
N GLU A 107 -15.26 1.74 -16.59
CA GLU A 107 -14.48 0.88 -17.46
C GLU A 107 -13.07 1.40 -17.80
N LEU A 108 -12.47 2.22 -16.91
CA LEU A 108 -11.15 2.82 -17.15
C LEU A 108 -10.09 1.75 -17.42
N LEU A 109 -10.10 0.66 -16.63
CA LEU A 109 -9.17 -0.45 -16.77
C LEU A 109 -9.85 -1.76 -17.21
N SER A 110 -11.17 -1.79 -17.40
CA SER A 110 -11.91 -2.98 -17.86
C SER A 110 -12.44 -2.91 -19.30
N SER A 111 -12.34 -1.75 -19.97
CA SER A 111 -12.75 -1.63 -21.39
C SER A 111 -11.80 -2.32 -22.36
N SER A 112 -12.26 -2.56 -23.60
CA SER A 112 -11.43 -3.08 -24.69
C SER A 112 -10.24 -2.17 -25.05
N ARG A 113 -10.30 -0.88 -24.72
CA ARG A 113 -9.23 0.10 -24.95
C ARG A 113 -7.93 -0.23 -24.23
N VAL A 114 -8.01 -1.05 -23.19
CA VAL A 114 -6.85 -1.45 -22.39
C VAL A 114 -6.52 -2.93 -22.52
N GLU A 115 -7.22 -3.70 -23.37
CA GLU A 115 -7.10 -5.17 -23.49
C GLU A 115 -5.64 -5.64 -23.70
N GLY A 116 -4.83 -4.86 -24.41
CA GLY A 116 -3.40 -5.15 -24.65
C GLY A 116 -2.42 -4.74 -23.55
N LEU A 117 -2.87 -4.25 -22.39
CA LEU A 117 -1.97 -3.90 -21.29
C LEU A 117 -1.29 -5.16 -20.72
N PRO A 118 0.03 -5.11 -20.40
CA PRO A 118 0.70 -6.21 -19.71
C PRO A 118 -0.01 -6.51 -18.39
N GLU A 119 -0.39 -7.77 -18.14
CA GLU A 119 -1.11 -8.14 -16.91
C GLU A 119 -0.36 -7.75 -15.63
N LYS A 120 0.97 -7.84 -15.66
CA LYS A 120 1.88 -7.44 -14.59
C LYS A 120 1.76 -5.96 -14.18
N SER A 121 1.11 -5.12 -14.99
CA SER A 121 0.86 -3.71 -14.65
C SER A 121 -0.46 -3.50 -13.89
N LEU A 122 -1.39 -4.45 -13.98
CA LEU A 122 -2.77 -4.23 -13.56
C LEU A 122 -2.88 -4.03 -12.05
N THR A 123 -2.15 -4.81 -11.24
CA THR A 123 -2.26 -4.73 -9.77
C THR A 123 -2.05 -3.31 -9.24
N MET A 124 -0.97 -2.63 -9.66
CA MET A 124 -0.69 -1.26 -9.20
C MET A 124 -1.42 -0.18 -10.00
N LEU A 125 -1.76 -0.41 -11.28
CA LEU A 125 -2.65 0.51 -12.01
C LEU A 125 -3.99 0.67 -11.29
N HIS A 126 -4.56 -0.45 -10.82
CA HIS A 126 -5.82 -0.45 -10.08
C HIS A 126 -5.70 0.24 -8.71
N ALA A 127 -4.62 -0.02 -7.96
CA ALA A 127 -4.33 0.73 -6.73
C ALA A 127 -4.25 2.25 -7.01
N GLY A 128 -3.58 2.64 -8.09
CA GLY A 128 -3.46 4.03 -8.52
C GLY A 128 -4.80 4.72 -8.78
N ILE A 129 -5.70 4.12 -9.57
CA ILE A 129 -7.02 4.72 -9.83
C ILE A 129 -7.85 4.83 -8.54
N GLY A 130 -7.75 3.84 -7.65
CA GLY A 130 -8.43 3.84 -6.35
C GLY A 130 -8.00 5.00 -5.47
N MET A 131 -6.70 5.33 -5.48
CA MET A 131 -6.16 6.50 -4.79
C MET A 131 -6.77 7.82 -5.29
N SER A 132 -6.88 7.99 -6.61
CA SER A 132 -7.49 9.19 -7.22
C SER A 132 -8.98 9.30 -6.85
N PHE A 133 -9.73 8.19 -6.92
CA PHE A 133 -11.14 8.15 -6.53
C PHE A 133 -11.33 8.52 -5.05
N ALA A 134 -10.56 7.92 -4.15
CA ALA A 134 -10.64 8.22 -2.72
C ALA A 134 -10.31 9.69 -2.43
N LYS A 135 -9.19 10.19 -2.98
CA LYS A 135 -8.78 11.59 -2.81
C LYS A 135 -9.86 12.58 -3.25
N ARG A 136 -10.48 12.37 -4.42
CA ARG A 136 -11.49 13.29 -4.95
C ARG A 136 -12.78 13.26 -4.14
N ASN A 137 -13.28 12.06 -3.81
CA ASN A 137 -14.58 11.91 -3.15
C ASN A 137 -14.55 12.22 -1.65
N LEU A 138 -13.36 12.19 -1.01
CA LEU A 138 -13.20 12.55 0.39
C LEU A 138 -12.74 14.00 0.62
N ALA A 139 -12.38 14.73 -0.44
CA ALA A 139 -11.72 16.04 -0.34
C ALA A 139 -12.49 17.07 0.51
N ALA A 140 -13.82 17.10 0.42
CA ALA A 140 -14.66 18.04 1.14
C ALA A 140 -15.14 17.55 2.52
N LEU A 141 -14.85 16.28 2.86
CA LEU A 141 -15.38 15.66 4.07
C LEU A 141 -14.46 15.86 5.27
N LYS A 142 -15.08 15.94 6.45
CA LYS A 142 -14.42 15.87 7.74
C LYS A 142 -14.87 14.60 8.44
N ALA A 143 -14.09 14.13 9.41
CA ALA A 143 -14.51 13.01 10.25
C ALA A 143 -15.80 13.29 11.05
N SER A 144 -16.17 14.57 11.19
CA SER A 144 -17.42 15.02 11.82
C SER A 144 -18.55 15.31 10.82
N SER A 145 -18.35 15.05 9.52
CA SER A 145 -19.43 15.15 8.53
C SER A 145 -20.56 14.15 8.86
N PRO A 146 -21.81 14.42 8.46
CA PRO A 146 -22.92 13.49 8.68
C PRO A 146 -22.62 12.07 8.16
N ALA A 147 -23.02 11.06 8.92
CA ALA A 147 -22.77 9.65 8.57
C ALA A 147 -23.33 9.28 7.18
N SER A 148 -24.45 9.87 6.77
CA SER A 148 -25.04 9.70 5.44
C SER A 148 -24.16 10.23 4.31
N GLU A 149 -23.49 11.37 4.52
CA GLU A 149 -22.56 11.94 3.53
C GLU A 149 -21.30 11.08 3.41
N ILE A 150 -20.72 10.68 4.54
CA ILE A 150 -19.55 9.78 4.57
C ILE A 150 -19.87 8.46 3.87
N ARG A 151 -21.04 7.87 4.16
CA ARG A 151 -21.49 6.62 3.51
C ARG A 151 -21.70 6.80 2.02
N THR A 152 -22.28 7.92 1.60
CA THR A 152 -22.50 8.23 0.18
C THR A 152 -21.17 8.33 -0.56
N ALA A 153 -20.20 9.04 -0.02
CA ALA A 153 -18.87 9.15 -0.61
C ALA A 153 -18.10 7.82 -0.59
N ALA A 154 -18.17 7.06 0.50
CA ALA A 154 -17.53 5.75 0.60
C ALA A 154 -18.13 4.76 -0.42
N GLY A 155 -19.46 4.69 -0.51
CA GLY A 155 -20.18 3.93 -1.55
C GLY A 155 -19.76 4.37 -2.94
N LYS A 156 -19.61 5.67 -3.15
CA LYS A 156 -19.15 6.20 -4.43
C LYS A 156 -17.77 5.69 -4.82
N VAL A 157 -16.82 5.71 -3.88
CA VAL A 157 -15.47 5.19 -4.13
C VAL A 157 -15.51 3.70 -4.44
N VAL A 158 -16.24 2.90 -3.66
CA VAL A 158 -16.38 1.45 -3.89
C VAL A 158 -16.97 1.15 -5.26
N ASP A 159 -18.02 1.86 -5.67
CA ASP A 159 -18.65 1.68 -6.97
C ASP A 159 -17.71 2.08 -8.12
N LEU A 160 -16.97 3.19 -7.97
CA LEU A 160 -15.96 3.61 -8.97
C LEU A 160 -14.85 2.57 -9.10
N CYS A 161 -14.35 2.04 -7.97
CA CYS A 161 -13.37 0.95 -7.96
C CYS A 161 -13.92 -0.28 -8.68
N ARG A 162 -15.13 -0.74 -8.35
CA ARG A 162 -15.76 -1.91 -8.98
C ARG A 162 -15.96 -1.71 -10.49
N ASN A 163 -16.55 -0.59 -10.88
CA ASN A 163 -16.93 -0.32 -12.27
C ASN A 163 -15.75 0.05 -13.19
N SER A 164 -14.62 0.44 -12.61
CA SER A 164 -13.40 0.80 -13.36
C SER A 164 -12.37 -0.31 -13.39
N SER A 165 -12.56 -1.40 -12.63
CA SER A 165 -11.58 -2.47 -12.47
C SER A 165 -11.91 -3.70 -13.31
N ARG A 166 -10.86 -4.42 -13.74
CA ARG A 166 -11.02 -5.78 -14.25
C ARG A 166 -11.43 -6.74 -13.13
N PRO A 167 -12.16 -7.83 -13.45
CA PRO A 167 -12.41 -8.91 -12.48
C PRO A 167 -11.09 -9.39 -11.86
N GLY A 168 -11.05 -9.46 -10.52
CA GLY A 168 -9.88 -9.89 -9.75
C GLY A 168 -8.92 -8.78 -9.34
N TYR A 169 -9.21 -7.51 -9.65
CA TYR A 169 -8.36 -6.35 -9.32
C TYR A 169 -9.10 -5.20 -8.59
N ALA A 170 -10.41 -5.31 -8.37
CA ALA A 170 -11.20 -4.29 -7.69
C ALA A 170 -10.77 -4.09 -6.23
N GLY A 171 -10.38 -5.16 -5.53
CA GLY A 171 -9.84 -5.06 -4.16
C GLY A 171 -8.53 -4.25 -4.09
N CYS A 172 -7.68 -4.33 -5.13
CA CYS A 172 -6.47 -3.50 -5.24
C CYS A 172 -6.82 -2.00 -5.23
N ALA A 173 -7.88 -1.62 -5.96
CA ALA A 173 -8.37 -0.25 -6.00
C ALA A 173 -9.07 0.16 -4.70
N SER A 174 -9.94 -0.71 -4.15
CA SER A 174 -10.70 -0.44 -2.92
C SER A 174 -9.82 -0.23 -1.69
N GLU A 175 -8.72 -0.97 -1.58
CA GLU A 175 -7.76 -0.84 -0.48
C GLU A 175 -7.17 0.58 -0.36
N SER A 176 -7.03 1.27 -1.49
CA SER A 176 -6.51 2.64 -1.54
C SER A 176 -7.40 3.65 -0.82
N LEU A 177 -8.68 3.33 -0.56
CA LEU A 177 -9.54 4.13 0.32
C LEU A 177 -8.94 4.24 1.72
N GLY A 178 -8.45 3.15 2.29
CA GLY A 178 -7.79 3.13 3.59
C GLY A 178 -6.50 3.95 3.61
N LEU A 179 -5.68 3.75 2.58
CA LEU A 179 -4.40 4.43 2.41
C LEU A 179 -4.60 5.96 2.31
N ALA A 180 -5.46 6.40 1.39
CA ALA A 180 -5.79 7.81 1.18
C ALA A 180 -6.40 8.45 2.44
N SER A 181 -7.39 7.80 3.03
CA SER A 181 -8.11 8.32 4.20
C SER A 181 -7.17 8.52 5.39
N ARG A 182 -6.32 7.51 5.67
CA ARG A 182 -5.41 7.59 6.81
C ARG A 182 -4.28 8.59 6.57
N PHE A 183 -3.78 8.69 5.35
CA PHE A 183 -2.67 9.59 5.00
C PHE A 183 -3.11 11.06 4.91
N LEU A 184 -4.28 11.33 4.31
CA LEU A 184 -4.78 12.69 4.03
C LEU A 184 -5.69 13.25 5.13
N HIS A 185 -6.46 12.40 5.81
CA HIS A 185 -7.51 12.84 6.76
C HIS A 185 -7.31 12.30 8.19
N GLY A 186 -6.36 11.39 8.40
CA GLY A 186 -6.03 10.84 9.71
C GLY A 186 -7.02 9.81 10.27
N THR A 187 -6.72 9.29 11.46
CA THR A 187 -7.42 8.14 12.07
C THR A 187 -8.91 8.36 12.31
N LYS A 188 -9.33 9.59 12.64
CA LYS A 188 -10.74 9.89 12.89
C LYS A 188 -11.60 9.65 11.65
N MET A 189 -11.10 10.02 10.47
CA MET A 189 -11.80 9.76 9.20
C MET A 189 -11.86 8.26 8.92
N VAL A 190 -10.76 7.52 9.15
CA VAL A 190 -10.74 6.07 8.97
C VAL A 190 -11.78 5.38 9.85
N ARG A 191 -11.93 5.79 11.11
CA ARG A 191 -12.96 5.24 12.02
C ARG A 191 -14.39 5.57 11.54
N ALA A 192 -14.61 6.79 11.06
CA ALA A 192 -15.92 7.14 10.51
C ALA A 192 -16.25 6.31 9.27
N LEU A 193 -15.26 6.04 8.40
CA LEU A 193 -15.41 5.16 7.24
C LEU A 193 -15.64 3.70 7.63
N ASP A 194 -14.91 3.18 8.62
CA ASP A 194 -15.07 1.82 9.16
C ASP A 194 -16.54 1.53 9.51
N GLU A 195 -17.18 2.41 10.28
CA GLU A 195 -18.57 2.27 10.68
C GLU A 195 -19.54 2.23 9.48
N GLN A 196 -19.29 3.05 8.45
CA GLN A 196 -20.16 3.09 7.27
C GLN A 196 -19.91 1.88 6.34
N LEU A 197 -18.64 1.49 6.16
CA LEU A 197 -18.25 0.35 5.33
C LEU A 197 -18.68 -0.98 5.93
N ALA A 198 -18.66 -1.14 7.26
CA ALA A 198 -19.18 -2.33 7.93
C ALA A 198 -20.65 -2.56 7.57
N GLN A 199 -21.48 -1.51 7.67
CA GLN A 199 -22.91 -1.57 7.33
C GLN A 199 -23.18 -1.78 5.84
N MET A 200 -22.26 -1.36 4.96
CA MET A 200 -22.35 -1.63 3.53
C MET A 200 -21.95 -3.07 3.23
N GLY A 201 -20.85 -3.54 3.82
CA GLY A 201 -20.33 -4.90 3.66
C GLY A 201 -21.30 -5.96 4.15
N GLU A 202 -22.01 -5.72 5.26
CA GLU A 202 -23.09 -6.61 5.74
C GLU A 202 -24.20 -6.81 4.68
N LYS A 203 -24.48 -5.79 3.86
CA LYS A 203 -25.52 -5.87 2.83
C LYS A 203 -25.05 -6.55 1.56
N THR A 204 -23.77 -6.41 1.21
CA THR A 204 -23.20 -6.93 -0.03
C THR A 204 -22.48 -8.26 0.14
N GLY A 205 -22.16 -8.66 1.38
CA GLY A 205 -21.27 -9.78 1.70
C GLY A 205 -19.78 -9.48 1.45
N GLU A 206 -19.42 -8.23 1.14
CA GLU A 206 -18.04 -7.84 0.85
C GLU A 206 -17.30 -7.37 2.12
N ASP A 207 -16.04 -7.78 2.26
CA ASP A 207 -15.17 -7.34 3.37
C ASP A 207 -14.49 -5.99 3.07
N LEU A 208 -15.29 -4.94 3.00
CA LEU A 208 -14.81 -3.58 2.75
C LEU A 208 -13.95 -3.03 3.91
N VAL A 209 -14.20 -3.51 5.14
CA VAL A 209 -13.48 -3.10 6.35
C VAL A 209 -12.06 -3.67 6.36
N GLY A 210 -11.87 -4.91 5.91
CA GLY A 210 -10.55 -5.52 5.74
C GLY A 210 -9.67 -4.71 4.78
N TYR A 211 -10.20 -4.33 3.61
CA TYR A 211 -9.51 -3.47 2.66
C TYR A 211 -9.19 -2.09 3.25
N LEU A 212 -10.14 -1.46 3.94
CA LEU A 212 -9.92 -0.15 4.58
C LEU A 212 -8.74 -0.20 5.56
N TRP A 213 -8.73 -1.16 6.49
CA TRP A 213 -7.69 -1.21 7.51
C TRP A 213 -6.35 -1.69 6.97
N HIS A 214 -6.32 -2.54 5.94
CA HIS A 214 -5.09 -2.89 5.25
C HIS A 214 -4.42 -1.66 4.62
N GLY A 215 -5.18 -0.87 3.85
CA GLY A 215 -4.68 0.40 3.30
C GLY A 215 -4.25 1.39 4.37
N ALA A 216 -5.04 1.51 5.45
CA ALA A 216 -4.67 2.35 6.58
C ALA A 216 -3.36 1.88 7.25
N GLY A 217 -3.13 0.57 7.35
CA GLY A 217 -1.87 -0.01 7.85
C GLY A 217 -0.66 0.39 7.02
N ARG A 218 -0.77 0.34 5.69
CA ARG A 218 0.27 0.87 4.78
C ARG A 218 0.53 2.36 5.06
N ALA A 219 -0.53 3.17 5.22
CA ALA A 219 -0.41 4.59 5.53
C ALA A 219 0.25 4.87 6.89
N MET A 220 0.05 4.00 7.88
CA MET A 220 0.72 4.12 9.18
C MET A 220 2.23 4.02 9.01
N TYR A 221 2.73 3.10 8.19
CA TYR A 221 4.15 3.01 7.88
C TYR A 221 4.69 4.30 7.22
N PHE A 222 3.95 4.86 6.26
CA PHE A 222 4.30 6.11 5.57
C PHE A 222 3.94 7.39 6.35
N SER A 223 3.47 7.31 7.59
CA SER A 223 3.12 8.51 8.36
C SER A 223 4.40 9.23 8.82
N PRO A 224 4.55 10.58 8.66
CA PRO A 224 5.77 11.29 9.03
C PRO A 224 6.32 11.02 10.44
N PRO A 225 5.47 10.88 11.47
CA PRO A 225 5.95 10.52 12.80
C PRO A 225 6.65 9.15 12.90
N ASN A 226 6.48 8.27 11.90
CA ASN A 226 6.93 6.87 11.92
C ASN A 226 8.10 6.57 10.98
N PHE A 227 8.48 7.51 10.10
CA PHE A 227 9.65 7.36 9.25
C PHE A 227 10.70 8.45 9.45
N MET A 228 10.38 9.56 10.13
CA MET A 228 11.42 10.50 10.58
C MET A 228 12.18 9.86 11.74
N PRO A 229 13.53 9.84 11.72
CA PRO A 229 14.35 9.15 12.72
C PRO A 229 14.48 9.96 14.02
N ALA A 230 13.34 10.32 14.57
CA ALA A 230 13.14 10.73 15.94
C ALA A 230 12.02 9.85 16.53
N TRP A 231 11.77 9.94 17.84
CA TRP A 231 10.53 9.43 18.46
C TRP A 231 10.13 7.97 18.13
N HIS A 232 10.90 6.99 18.60
CA HIS A 232 10.55 5.55 18.53
C HIS A 232 10.25 5.01 17.11
N THR A 233 10.82 5.61 16.07
CA THR A 233 10.70 5.13 14.68
C THR A 233 11.44 3.80 14.46
N PRO A 234 10.88 2.84 13.68
CA PRO A 234 9.52 2.77 13.11
C PRO A 234 8.46 2.13 14.04
N TRP A 235 8.84 1.82 15.29
CA TRP A 235 8.08 1.05 16.29
C TRP A 235 6.70 1.62 16.60
N ARG A 236 6.54 2.94 16.50
CA ARG A 236 5.26 3.60 16.73
C ARG A 236 4.14 3.10 15.80
N ALA A 237 4.46 2.74 14.56
CA ALA A 237 3.47 2.21 13.61
C ALA A 237 2.89 0.87 14.09
N VAL A 238 3.70 0.03 14.76
CA VAL A 238 3.26 -1.24 15.35
C VAL A 238 2.21 -0.98 16.43
N GLN A 239 2.45 0.00 17.31
CA GLN A 239 1.48 0.38 18.33
C GLN A 239 0.20 0.98 17.72
N MET A 240 0.31 1.76 16.65
CA MET A 240 -0.83 2.32 15.94
C MET A 240 -1.72 1.22 15.34
N CYS A 241 -1.13 0.18 14.74
CA CYS A 241 -1.90 -0.96 14.21
C CYS A 241 -2.76 -1.66 15.28
N ARG A 242 -2.37 -1.59 16.55
CA ARG A 242 -3.10 -2.19 17.68
C ARG A 242 -4.16 -1.28 18.28
N THR A 243 -3.93 0.02 18.24
CA THR A 243 -4.69 0.99 19.05
C THR A 243 -5.62 1.85 18.21
N GLU A 244 -5.32 2.03 16.92
CA GLU A 244 -6.17 2.80 16.03
C GLU A 244 -7.41 2.03 15.60
N PRO A 245 -7.32 0.75 15.15
CA PRO A 245 -8.50 -0.02 14.75
C PRO A 245 -9.35 -0.45 15.96
N PRO A 246 -10.68 -0.30 15.89
CA PRO A 246 -11.55 -0.56 17.05
C PRO A 246 -11.78 -2.06 17.32
N HIS A 247 -11.63 -2.93 16.32
CA HIS A 247 -11.92 -4.37 16.40
C HIS A 247 -10.73 -5.23 15.92
N ASP A 248 -10.80 -6.55 16.19
CA ASP A 248 -9.68 -7.47 15.92
C ASP A 248 -9.37 -7.63 14.43
N LEU A 249 -10.40 -7.69 13.57
CA LEU A 249 -10.20 -7.79 12.13
C LEU A 249 -9.43 -6.57 11.58
N GLY A 250 -9.78 -5.38 12.05
CA GLY A 250 -9.11 -4.13 11.70
C GLY A 250 -7.67 -4.09 12.21
N ARG A 251 -7.41 -4.60 13.43
CA ARG A 251 -6.04 -4.72 13.98
C ARG A 251 -5.17 -5.64 13.13
N ARG A 252 -5.68 -6.82 12.76
CA ARG A 252 -4.96 -7.76 11.89
C ARG A 252 -4.76 -7.21 10.49
N SER A 253 -5.79 -6.60 9.90
CA SER A 253 -5.70 -5.96 8.58
C SER A 253 -4.67 -4.83 8.57
N ALA A 254 -4.67 -3.96 9.59
CA ALA A 254 -3.67 -2.90 9.72
C ALA A 254 -2.25 -3.45 9.92
N ALA A 255 -2.07 -4.50 10.72
CA ALA A 255 -0.78 -5.15 10.90
C ALA A 255 -0.26 -5.78 9.58
N ALA A 256 -1.15 -6.44 8.82
CA ALA A 256 -0.83 -6.97 7.50
C ALA A 256 -0.43 -5.85 6.52
N GLY A 257 -1.21 -4.76 6.45
CA GLY A 257 -0.86 -3.61 5.61
C GLY A 257 0.45 -2.92 6.01
N PHE A 258 0.75 -2.83 7.31
CA PHE A 258 2.03 -2.35 7.80
C PHE A 258 3.19 -3.26 7.38
N ALA A 259 3.05 -4.57 7.59
CA ALA A 259 4.04 -5.57 7.21
C ALA A 259 4.28 -5.58 5.69
N TRP A 260 3.23 -5.39 4.90
CA TRP A 260 3.31 -5.21 3.45
C TRP A 260 4.23 -4.06 3.08
N ALA A 261 4.02 -2.89 3.70
CA ALA A 261 4.74 -1.66 3.37
C ALA A 261 6.21 -1.74 3.79
N ILE A 262 6.50 -2.18 5.02
CA ILE A 262 7.88 -2.27 5.49
C ILE A 262 8.69 -3.31 4.71
N THR A 263 8.07 -4.42 4.29
CA THR A 263 8.71 -5.45 3.45
C THR A 263 9.10 -4.89 2.09
N LEU A 264 8.13 -4.29 1.40
CA LEU A 264 8.33 -3.86 0.01
C LEU A 264 9.29 -2.68 -0.10
N VAL A 265 9.14 -1.69 0.78
CA VAL A 265 9.94 -0.47 0.76
C VAL A 265 11.40 -0.77 1.10
N ASN A 266 11.65 -1.77 1.94
CA ASN A 266 12.97 -2.07 2.47
C ASN A 266 13.59 -3.37 1.95
N MET A 267 13.04 -4.01 0.90
CA MET A 267 13.63 -5.27 0.42
C MET A 267 15.09 -5.14 -0.07
N ARG A 268 15.51 -3.95 -0.52
CA ARG A 268 16.93 -3.67 -0.85
C ARG A 268 17.83 -3.59 0.40
N PHE A 269 17.24 -3.45 1.58
CA PHE A 269 17.92 -3.26 2.86
C PHE A 269 17.28 -4.15 3.94
N PRO A 270 17.42 -5.50 3.86
CA PRO A 270 16.81 -6.45 4.79
C PRO A 270 17.08 -6.16 6.27
N VAL A 271 18.20 -5.50 6.57
CA VAL A 271 18.58 -5.08 7.93
C VAL A 271 17.51 -4.22 8.63
N ILE A 272 16.67 -3.48 7.90
CA ILE A 272 15.57 -2.71 8.49
C ILE A 272 14.48 -3.65 9.03
N MET A 273 14.15 -4.70 8.27
CA MET A 273 13.24 -5.75 8.71
C MET A 273 13.85 -6.54 9.88
N GLU A 274 15.14 -6.87 9.82
CA GLU A 274 15.84 -7.52 10.94
C GLU A 274 15.72 -6.72 12.24
N THR A 275 15.94 -5.41 12.18
CA THR A 275 15.79 -4.53 13.35
C THR A 275 14.35 -4.54 13.84
N LEU A 276 13.35 -4.54 12.95
CA LEU A 276 11.95 -4.68 13.36
C LEU A 276 11.68 -5.99 14.10
N LEU A 277 12.19 -7.11 13.59
CA LEU A 277 12.01 -8.40 14.22
C LEU A 277 12.74 -8.49 15.57
N LYS A 278 13.88 -7.83 15.73
CA LYS A 278 14.58 -7.74 17.03
C LYS A 278 13.73 -7.11 18.13
N TYR A 279 12.94 -6.09 17.81
CA TYR A 279 12.13 -5.38 18.80
C TYR A 279 10.70 -5.94 18.95
N HIS A 280 10.12 -6.49 17.88
CA HIS A 280 8.70 -6.86 17.83
C HIS A 280 8.43 -8.28 17.32
N GLY A 281 9.46 -9.06 16.95
CA GLY A 281 9.28 -10.38 16.36
C GLY A 281 8.49 -11.35 17.24
N GLU A 282 8.79 -11.40 18.54
CA GLU A 282 8.03 -12.20 19.52
C GLU A 282 6.54 -11.89 19.52
N GLU A 283 6.22 -10.63 19.29
CA GLU A 283 4.86 -10.16 19.30
C GLU A 283 4.13 -10.52 18.01
N PHE A 284 4.83 -10.44 16.88
CA PHE A 284 4.32 -10.88 15.58
C PHE A 284 4.15 -12.39 15.47
N LEU A 285 4.75 -13.20 16.36
CA LEU A 285 4.50 -14.64 16.40
C LEU A 285 3.14 -15.01 17.01
N LYS A 286 2.46 -14.07 17.68
CA LYS A 286 1.18 -14.35 18.37
C LYS A 286 0.00 -14.48 17.41
N ASP A 287 0.14 -13.96 16.20
CA ASP A 287 -0.85 -14.03 15.14
C ASP A 287 -0.15 -14.16 13.77
N ASP A 288 -0.90 -14.46 12.72
CA ASP A 288 -0.38 -14.61 11.37
C ASP A 288 -0.51 -13.33 10.52
N ALA A 289 -0.99 -12.22 11.09
CA ALA A 289 -1.28 -11.00 10.33
C ALA A 289 -0.01 -10.36 9.76
N PHE A 290 1.08 -10.36 10.53
CA PHE A 290 2.36 -9.88 10.03
C PHE A 290 2.86 -10.72 8.85
N ALA A 291 2.86 -12.05 8.99
CA ALA A 291 3.25 -12.98 7.93
C ALA A 291 2.34 -12.83 6.69
N ASN A 292 1.04 -12.62 6.90
CA ASN A 292 0.08 -12.34 5.82
C ASN A 292 0.49 -11.12 4.98
N GLY A 293 0.85 -10.02 5.64
CA GLY A 293 1.36 -8.82 4.97
C GLY A 293 2.67 -9.06 4.20
N VAL A 294 3.59 -9.86 4.75
CA VAL A 294 4.81 -10.27 4.04
C VAL A 294 4.46 -11.08 2.79
N MET A 295 3.55 -12.06 2.89
CA MET A 295 3.10 -12.86 1.74
C MET A 295 2.49 -11.96 0.65
N SER A 296 1.57 -11.08 1.04
CA SER A 296 0.91 -10.12 0.15
C SER A 296 1.92 -9.23 -0.58
N SER A 297 2.92 -8.72 0.15
CA SER A 297 4.00 -7.88 -0.40
C SER A 297 4.78 -8.59 -1.50
N LEU A 298 5.14 -9.84 -1.25
CA LEU A 298 5.97 -10.63 -2.17
C LEU A 298 5.18 -11.15 -3.36
N ILE A 299 3.93 -11.55 -3.17
CA ILE A 299 3.00 -11.90 -4.25
C ILE A 299 2.88 -10.74 -5.23
N MET A 300 2.56 -9.55 -4.72
CA MET A 300 2.38 -8.37 -5.55
C MET A 300 3.70 -7.95 -6.22
N ARG A 301 4.82 -8.00 -5.50
CA ARG A 301 6.13 -7.73 -6.08
C ARG A 301 6.47 -8.68 -7.22
N TYR A 302 6.22 -9.97 -7.03
CA TYR A 302 6.47 -10.99 -8.04
C TYR A 302 5.54 -10.85 -9.25
N ASP A 303 4.26 -10.53 -9.04
CA ASP A 303 3.28 -10.30 -10.11
C ASP A 303 3.68 -9.17 -11.07
N ILE A 304 4.38 -8.14 -10.55
CA ILE A 304 4.74 -6.94 -11.32
C ILE A 304 6.13 -7.06 -11.94
N THR A 305 7.11 -7.53 -11.17
CA THR A 305 8.50 -7.65 -11.60
C THR A 305 9.10 -9.00 -11.17
N PRO A 306 8.66 -10.11 -11.82
CA PRO A 306 9.08 -11.46 -11.44
C PRO A 306 10.59 -11.69 -11.59
N ASP A 307 11.22 -10.98 -12.53
CA ASP A 307 12.66 -11.09 -12.84
C ASP A 307 13.54 -10.15 -12.00
N ASP A 308 12.99 -9.47 -10.99
CA ASP A 308 13.75 -8.53 -10.18
C ASP A 308 14.76 -9.24 -9.26
N SER A 309 16.04 -8.98 -9.47
CA SER A 309 17.12 -9.57 -8.66
C SER A 309 17.06 -9.19 -7.18
N VAL A 310 16.44 -8.07 -6.82
CA VAL A 310 16.21 -7.66 -5.42
C VAL A 310 15.25 -8.62 -4.73
N LEU A 311 14.21 -9.10 -5.42
CA LEU A 311 13.27 -10.07 -4.85
C LEU A 311 13.99 -11.39 -4.56
N ALA A 312 14.82 -11.87 -5.49
CA ALA A 312 15.63 -13.07 -5.30
C ALA A 312 16.62 -12.90 -4.13
N ALA A 313 17.32 -11.77 -4.06
CA ALA A 313 18.25 -11.46 -2.97
C ALA A 313 17.55 -11.40 -1.60
N TYR A 314 16.37 -10.78 -1.53
CA TYR A 314 15.60 -10.69 -0.28
C TYR A 314 15.18 -12.07 0.24
N ARG A 315 14.76 -12.99 -0.64
CA ARG A 315 14.40 -14.37 -0.28
C ARG A 315 15.59 -15.21 0.19
N GLN A 316 16.76 -14.95 -0.40
CA GLN A 316 18.00 -15.64 -0.04
C GLN A 316 18.67 -15.08 1.21
N HIS A 317 18.28 -13.86 1.62
CA HIS A 317 18.81 -13.19 2.80
C HIS A 317 18.69 -14.05 4.06
N ARG A 318 19.75 -14.00 4.87
CA ARG A 318 19.81 -14.64 6.19
C ARG A 318 20.42 -13.64 7.18
N PRO A 319 19.78 -13.39 8.33
CA PRO A 319 20.41 -12.65 9.40
C PRO A 319 21.74 -13.28 9.84
N ALA A 320 22.59 -12.49 10.51
CA ALA A 320 23.88 -12.97 11.00
C ALA A 320 23.72 -14.21 11.90
N ALA A 321 24.49 -15.26 11.63
CA ALA A 321 24.41 -16.54 12.36
C ALA A 321 24.71 -16.40 13.87
N SER A 322 25.37 -15.32 14.29
CA SER A 322 25.63 -15.01 15.69
C SER A 322 24.39 -14.64 16.49
N ASP A 323 23.28 -14.26 15.82
CA ASP A 323 22.00 -13.93 16.46
C ASP A 323 20.95 -14.98 16.10
N LYS A 324 21.02 -16.12 16.80
CA LYS A 324 20.16 -17.28 16.54
C LYS A 324 18.68 -16.93 16.64
N ARG A 325 18.30 -16.11 17.62
CA ARG A 325 16.87 -15.77 17.81
C ARG A 325 16.34 -14.94 16.64
N LEU A 326 17.11 -13.96 16.17
CA LEU A 326 16.72 -13.22 14.97
C LEU A 326 16.65 -14.11 13.73
N ALA A 327 17.56 -15.08 13.58
CA ALA A 327 17.50 -16.04 12.48
C ALA A 327 16.22 -16.89 12.51
N ASP A 328 15.80 -17.35 13.69
CA ASP A 328 14.56 -18.10 13.88
C ASP A 328 13.33 -17.22 13.56
N LEU A 329 13.29 -15.99 14.07
CA LEU A 329 12.23 -15.02 13.78
C LEU A 329 12.14 -14.70 12.28
N TRP A 330 13.27 -14.49 11.61
CA TRP A 330 13.30 -14.27 10.16
C TRP A 330 12.77 -15.49 9.40
N GLN A 331 13.15 -16.69 9.82
CA GLN A 331 12.69 -17.93 9.21
C GLN A 331 11.16 -18.06 9.29
N GLU A 332 10.58 -17.81 10.47
CA GLU A 332 9.14 -17.99 10.72
C GLU A 332 8.28 -16.86 10.15
N LEU A 333 8.71 -15.60 10.29
CA LEU A 333 7.87 -14.43 9.94
C LEU A 333 8.13 -13.89 8.53
N VAL A 334 9.27 -14.20 7.91
CA VAL A 334 9.63 -13.67 6.60
C VAL A 334 9.85 -14.77 5.58
N LYS A 335 10.82 -15.65 5.82
CA LYS A 335 11.28 -16.60 4.80
C LYS A 335 10.28 -17.72 4.50
N ALA A 336 9.75 -18.40 5.50
CA ALA A 336 8.75 -19.44 5.27
C ALA A 336 7.45 -18.87 4.65
N PRO A 337 6.92 -17.73 5.13
CA PRO A 337 5.81 -17.06 4.46
C PRO A 337 6.15 -16.67 3.02
N ALA A 338 7.34 -16.12 2.74
CA ALA A 338 7.78 -15.78 1.39
C ALA A 338 7.74 -16.96 0.42
N GLU A 339 8.29 -18.10 0.83
CA GLU A 339 8.29 -19.30 -0.01
C GLU A 339 6.87 -19.82 -0.22
N LYS A 340 6.05 -19.89 0.83
CA LYS A 340 4.63 -20.28 0.72
C LYS A 340 3.87 -19.36 -0.24
N ALA A 341 4.08 -18.06 -0.13
CA ALA A 341 3.41 -17.04 -0.94
C ALA A 341 3.64 -17.26 -2.44
N LEU A 342 4.88 -17.53 -2.85
CA LEU A 342 5.24 -17.63 -4.27
C LEU A 342 5.06 -19.03 -4.85
N THR A 343 5.19 -20.07 -4.03
CA THR A 343 5.13 -21.47 -4.52
C THR A 343 3.75 -22.11 -4.39
N GLN A 344 2.93 -21.67 -3.44
CA GLN A 344 1.64 -22.29 -3.13
C GLN A 344 0.48 -21.32 -3.32
N ILE A 345 0.63 -20.04 -2.96
CA ILE A 345 -0.52 -19.11 -2.95
C ILE A 345 -0.67 -18.38 -4.29
N TYR A 346 0.41 -17.76 -4.79
CA TYR A 346 0.36 -16.94 -6.00
C TYR A 346 -0.18 -17.67 -7.24
N PRO A 347 0.28 -18.91 -7.56
CA PRO A 347 -0.16 -19.59 -8.78
C PRO A 347 -1.69 -19.77 -8.82
N ASP A 348 -2.29 -20.19 -7.70
CA ASP A 348 -3.73 -20.45 -7.60
C ASP A 348 -4.53 -19.14 -7.63
N LEU A 349 -4.10 -18.12 -6.88
CA LEU A 349 -4.75 -16.79 -6.94
C LEU A 349 -4.70 -16.21 -8.35
N LYS A 350 -3.58 -16.39 -9.07
CA LYS A 350 -3.42 -15.90 -10.43
C LYS A 350 -4.33 -16.67 -11.39
N GLN A 351 -4.34 -17.99 -11.32
CA GLN A 351 -5.18 -18.86 -12.15
C GLN A 351 -6.67 -18.55 -11.99
N HIS A 352 -7.13 -18.30 -10.76
CA HIS A 352 -8.54 -18.06 -10.45
C HIS A 352 -8.93 -16.57 -10.51
N ARG A 353 -8.02 -15.67 -10.94
CA ARG A 353 -8.23 -14.21 -11.00
C ARG A 353 -8.68 -13.63 -9.65
N LYS A 354 -7.96 -13.97 -8.60
CA LYS A 354 -8.20 -13.58 -7.20
C LYS A 354 -7.01 -12.86 -6.57
N ILE A 355 -6.16 -12.21 -7.38
CA ILE A 355 -4.97 -11.53 -6.86
C ILE A 355 -5.32 -10.37 -5.91
N GLU A 356 -6.48 -9.72 -6.09
CA GLU A 356 -6.98 -8.68 -5.18
C GLU A 356 -7.15 -9.12 -3.73
N GLU A 357 -7.34 -10.42 -3.48
CA GLU A 357 -7.61 -10.96 -2.15
C GLU A 357 -6.42 -10.78 -1.19
N VAL A 358 -5.21 -10.53 -1.71
CA VAL A 358 -4.04 -10.25 -0.85
C VAL A 358 -4.05 -8.83 -0.26
N PHE A 359 -4.97 -7.95 -0.68
CA PHE A 359 -5.07 -6.57 -0.19
C PHE A 359 -5.96 -6.41 1.05
N ARG A 360 -6.27 -7.52 1.72
CA ARG A 360 -6.90 -7.56 3.05
C ARG A 360 -6.35 -8.73 3.84
N TYR A 361 -6.44 -8.66 5.17
CA TYR A 361 -6.09 -9.81 5.99
C TYR A 361 -7.16 -10.91 5.87
N GLN A 362 -6.72 -12.13 5.56
CA GLN A 362 -7.52 -13.35 5.58
C GLN A 362 -6.60 -14.58 5.58
N ASP A 363 -7.12 -15.77 5.87
CA ASP A 363 -6.34 -17.00 5.70
C ASP A 363 -6.19 -17.33 4.21
N LEU A 364 -5.05 -16.93 3.64
CA LEU A 364 -4.73 -17.16 2.22
C LEU A 364 -4.61 -18.65 1.88
N ALA A 365 -4.24 -19.50 2.83
CA ALA A 365 -4.13 -20.93 2.59
C ALA A 365 -5.52 -21.59 2.53
N ALA A 366 -6.40 -21.21 3.46
CA ALA A 366 -7.79 -21.65 3.42
C ALA A 366 -8.52 -21.12 2.17
N LEU A 367 -8.26 -19.86 1.78
CA LEU A 367 -8.80 -19.29 0.54
C LEU A 367 -8.38 -20.15 -0.67
N VAL A 368 -7.08 -20.37 -0.86
CA VAL A 368 -6.57 -21.14 -2.00
C VAL A 368 -7.08 -22.58 -2.00
N ALA A 369 -7.20 -23.23 -0.84
CA ALA A 369 -7.76 -24.57 -0.73
C ALA A 369 -9.26 -24.65 -1.12
N SER A 370 -9.95 -23.51 -1.21
CA SER A 370 -11.37 -23.42 -1.56
C SER A 370 -11.66 -22.96 -2.99
N LEU A 371 -10.63 -22.57 -3.75
CA LEU A 371 -10.73 -22.15 -5.15
C LEU A 371 -10.78 -23.36 -6.09
#